data_AF-A0A0N0D6W5-F1
#
_entry.id   AF-A0A0N0D6W5-F1
#
_cell.length_a   1.000
_cell.length_b   1.000
_cell.length_c   1.000
_cell.angle_alpha   90.00
_cell.angle_beta   90.00
_cell.angle_gamma   90.00
#
_symmetry.space_group_name_H-M   'P 1'
#
loop_
_entity.id
_entity.type
_entity.pdbx_description
1 polymer ?
#
loop_
_entity_poly.entity_id
_entity_poly.type
_entity_poly.pdbx_seq_one_letter_code
_entity_poly.pdbx_strand_id
1 'polypeptide(L)'
;MKSTQEYAIKTIVPNEVYTDREEFLRSYYDAAILAKTRRSMSSLLLGMRRMGKTEIFKRVVNRLFFEQDHQDPNAAIPVFFHFSDETITRDSFALEYVENFIRWYVAFKLRNVEILSNPEEIDELLTLIDKHITITRGFSVAINLLNGIVKKGVINPSKKAIHLPRTVSDLDDSTIIMFIDEFQNSRMPQYDFSV
;
A
#
# COMPACT_ATOMS: atom_id res chain seq x y z
N MET A 1 26.32 -8.69 -16.91
CA MET A 1 25.14 -9.25 -16.20
C MET A 1 24.17 -8.11 -15.97
N LYS A 2 22.98 -8.12 -16.58
CA LYS A 2 21.91 -7.20 -16.14
C LYS A 2 21.50 -7.67 -14.75
N SER A 3 21.74 -6.87 -13.71
CA SER A 3 21.11 -7.14 -12.41
C SER A 3 19.62 -7.14 -12.65
N THR A 4 18.95 -8.28 -12.45
CA THR A 4 17.49 -8.34 -12.44
C THR A 4 17.06 -7.51 -11.23
N GLN A 5 16.81 -6.24 -11.45
CA GLN A 5 16.44 -5.32 -10.38
C GLN A 5 15.05 -5.76 -9.92
N GLU A 6 14.96 -6.27 -8.70
CA GLU A 6 13.68 -6.63 -8.10
C GLU A 6 12.89 -5.36 -7.84
N TYR A 7 11.61 -5.37 -8.23
CA TYR A 7 10.69 -4.26 -8.03
C TYR A 7 9.45 -4.80 -7.31
N ALA A 8 9.03 -4.14 -6.23
CA ALA A 8 7.75 -4.42 -5.59
C ALA A 8 6.60 -3.96 -6.52
N ILE A 9 6.81 -2.86 -7.25
CA ILE A 9 5.94 -2.43 -8.33
C ILE A 9 6.75 -2.10 -9.56
N LYS A 10 6.37 -2.70 -10.70
CA LYS A 10 7.02 -2.45 -11.98
C LYS A 10 6.88 -0.99 -12.43
N THR A 11 8.02 -0.37 -12.69
CA THR A 11 8.16 0.93 -13.36
C THR A 11 7.98 0.78 -14.86
N ILE A 12 7.39 1.78 -15.52
CA ILE A 12 7.12 1.73 -16.97
C ILE A 12 8.21 2.49 -17.74
N VAL A 13 8.78 3.51 -17.11
CA VAL A 13 9.83 4.34 -17.70
C VAL A 13 11.19 3.78 -17.30
N PRO A 14 12.11 3.49 -18.25
CA PRO A 14 13.48 3.07 -17.94
C PRO A 14 14.27 4.16 -17.19
N ASN A 15 15.25 3.76 -16.38
CA ASN A 15 16.05 4.70 -15.58
C ASN A 15 16.86 5.66 -16.46
N GLU A 16 17.32 5.19 -17.63
CA GLU A 16 18.17 5.95 -18.54
C GLU A 16 17.48 7.19 -19.13
N VAL A 17 16.15 7.18 -19.18
CA VAL A 17 15.32 8.27 -19.73
C VAL A 17 14.51 8.99 -18.66
N TYR A 18 14.61 8.56 -17.40
CA TYR A 18 13.93 9.19 -16.28
C TYR A 18 14.80 10.30 -15.68
N THR A 19 14.81 11.46 -16.32
CA THR A 19 15.60 12.64 -15.91
C THR A 19 14.74 13.69 -15.20
N ASP A 20 15.38 14.65 -14.53
CA ASP A 20 14.78 15.87 -13.99
C ASP A 20 13.67 15.68 -12.93
N ARG A 21 13.59 14.49 -12.32
CA ARG A 21 12.61 14.17 -11.26
C ARG A 21 13.23 13.74 -9.94
N GLU A 22 14.55 13.78 -9.83
CA GLU A 22 15.29 13.38 -8.62
C GLU A 22 14.89 14.20 -7.39
N GLU A 23 14.59 15.49 -7.55
CA GLU A 23 14.11 16.32 -6.44
C GLU A 23 12.78 15.82 -5.89
N PHE A 24 11.82 15.43 -6.75
CA PHE A 24 10.56 14.86 -6.31
C PHE A 24 10.77 13.52 -5.63
N LEU A 25 11.59 12.62 -6.22
CA LEU A 25 11.89 11.33 -5.62
C LEU A 25 12.50 11.48 -4.22
N ARG A 26 13.49 12.37 -4.09
CA ARG A 26 14.13 12.67 -2.81
C ARG A 26 13.15 13.28 -1.83
N SER A 27 12.38 14.29 -2.23
CA SER A 27 11.43 14.96 -1.36
C SER A 27 10.38 14.00 -0.80
N TYR A 28 9.79 13.13 -1.63
CA TYR A 28 8.79 12.17 -1.16
C TYR A 28 9.40 11.03 -0.34
N TYR A 29 10.60 10.58 -0.68
CA TYR A 29 11.32 9.61 0.13
C TYR A 29 11.66 10.19 1.52
N ASP A 30 12.26 11.38 1.56
CA ASP A 30 12.63 12.05 2.82
C ASP A 30 11.38 12.34 3.66
N ALA A 31 10.27 12.78 3.04
CA ALA A 31 9.00 12.97 3.73
C ALA A 31 8.44 11.66 4.32
N ALA A 32 8.59 10.53 3.63
CA ALA A 32 8.17 9.22 4.12
C ALA A 32 9.07 8.72 5.27
N ILE A 33 10.39 8.95 5.21
CA ILE A 33 11.30 8.61 6.30
C ILE A 33 11.05 9.51 7.53
N LEU A 34 10.80 10.80 7.33
CA LEU A 34 10.48 11.74 8.42
C LEU A 34 9.14 11.42 9.10
N ALA A 35 8.23 10.71 8.42
CA ALA A 35 6.99 10.24 9.04
C ALA A 35 7.24 9.31 10.24
N LYS A 36 8.40 8.63 10.31
CA LYS A 36 8.82 7.85 11.50
C LYS A 36 8.84 8.69 12.76
N THR A 37 9.20 9.96 12.64
CA THR A 37 9.25 10.90 13.77
C THR A 37 7.91 11.56 14.06
N ARG A 38 6.83 11.16 13.36
CA ARG A 38 5.49 11.81 13.40
C ARG A 38 5.51 13.30 13.02
N ARG A 39 6.54 13.75 12.28
CA ARG A 39 6.73 15.14 11.85
C ARG A 39 6.27 15.41 10.41
N SER A 40 5.84 14.37 9.70
CA SER A 40 5.39 14.46 8.31
C SER A 40 3.87 14.52 8.23
N MET A 41 3.36 15.39 7.35
CA MET A 41 1.94 15.56 7.05
C MET A 41 1.58 14.84 5.75
N SER A 42 0.29 14.55 5.55
CA SER A 42 -0.22 14.06 4.28
C SER A 42 0.19 15.00 3.14
N SER A 43 0.81 14.44 2.11
CA SER A 43 1.31 15.18 0.95
C SER A 43 0.52 14.81 -0.31
N LEU A 44 0.32 15.78 -1.20
CA LEU A 44 -0.43 15.58 -2.44
C LEU A 44 0.46 15.93 -3.65
N LEU A 45 0.53 15.01 -4.61
CA LEU A 45 1.22 15.25 -5.88
C LEU A 45 0.19 15.64 -6.95
N LEU A 46 0.13 16.93 -7.30
CA LEU A 46 -0.77 17.46 -8.32
C LEU A 46 -0.03 17.68 -9.64
N GLY A 47 -0.76 17.49 -10.74
CA GLY A 47 -0.27 17.74 -12.09
C GLY A 47 -1.16 17.13 -13.15
N MET A 48 -0.97 17.54 -14.41
CA MET A 48 -1.77 17.05 -15.54
C MET A 48 -1.62 15.53 -15.76
N ARG A 49 -2.54 14.95 -16.54
CA ARG A 49 -2.46 13.54 -16.96
C ARG A 49 -1.15 13.31 -17.73
N ARG A 50 -0.56 12.11 -17.59
CA ARG A 50 0.71 11.71 -18.24
C ARG A 50 1.96 12.50 -17.82
N MET A 51 1.91 13.20 -16.68
CA MET A 51 3.09 13.87 -16.09
C MET A 51 4.03 12.94 -15.30
N GLY A 52 3.76 11.62 -15.27
CA GLY A 52 4.62 10.67 -14.56
C GLY A 52 4.46 10.65 -13.03
N LYS A 53 3.29 11.08 -12.51
CA LYS A 53 3.02 11.08 -11.06
C LYS A 53 3.03 9.66 -10.47
N THR A 54 2.32 8.72 -11.11
CA THR A 54 2.35 7.29 -10.77
C THR A 54 3.77 6.74 -10.80
N GLU A 55 4.59 7.16 -11.77
CA GLU A 55 5.98 6.71 -11.89
C GLU A 55 6.84 7.20 -10.72
N ILE A 56 6.64 8.44 -10.25
CA ILE A 56 7.26 8.95 -9.01
C ILE A 56 6.87 8.06 -7.82
N PHE A 57 5.58 7.79 -7.62
CA PHE A 57 5.11 6.96 -6.50
C PHE A 57 5.70 5.55 -6.54
N LYS A 58 5.66 4.87 -7.68
CA LYS A 58 6.24 3.53 -7.85
C LYS A 58 7.72 3.50 -7.47
N ARG A 59 8.49 4.49 -7.93
CA ARG A 59 9.93 4.60 -7.63
C ARG A 59 10.19 4.84 -6.15
N VAL A 60 9.46 5.76 -5.53
CA VAL A 60 9.59 6.03 -4.08
C VAL A 60 9.21 4.81 -3.25
N VAL A 61 8.12 4.12 -3.60
CA VAL A 61 7.70 2.87 -2.93
C VAL A 61 8.76 1.80 -3.05
N ASN A 62 9.30 1.55 -4.25
CA ASN A 62 10.38 0.57 -4.44
C ASN A 62 11.61 0.92 -3.60
N ARG A 63 12.01 2.20 -3.58
CA ARG A 63 13.13 2.66 -2.73
C ARG A 63 12.85 2.40 -1.25
N LEU A 64 11.68 2.78 -0.75
CA LEU A 64 11.30 2.50 0.64
C LEU A 64 11.26 1.00 0.94
N PHE A 65 10.81 0.18 0.00
CA PHE A 65 10.69 -1.26 0.18
C PHE A 65 12.07 -1.94 0.27
N PHE A 66 13.02 -1.55 -0.59
CA PHE A 66 14.32 -2.23 -0.69
C PHE A 66 15.48 -1.54 0.04
N GLU A 67 15.47 -0.22 0.20
CA GLU A 67 16.60 0.50 0.82
C GLU A 67 16.56 0.46 2.36
N GLN A 68 15.40 0.14 2.95
CA GLN A 68 15.25 0.00 4.40
C GLN A 68 15.58 -1.43 4.85
N ASP A 69 16.02 -1.57 6.11
CA ASP A 69 15.99 -2.85 6.80
C ASP A 69 14.54 -3.19 7.17
N HIS A 70 14.03 -4.30 6.63
CA HIS A 70 12.66 -4.73 6.89
C HIS A 70 12.44 -5.33 8.28
N GLN A 71 13.52 -5.73 8.96
CA GLN A 71 13.50 -6.27 10.32
C GLN A 71 13.60 -5.18 11.37
N ASP A 72 13.99 -3.96 11.03
CA ASP A 72 13.98 -2.82 11.95
C ASP A 72 12.53 -2.55 12.41
N PRO A 73 12.25 -2.56 13.73
CA PRO A 73 10.93 -2.22 14.24
C PRO A 73 10.49 -0.79 13.85
N ASN A 74 11.44 0.11 13.62
CA ASN A 74 11.19 1.50 13.21
C ASN A 74 11.18 1.69 11.67
N ALA A 75 11.22 0.60 10.89
CA ALA A 75 11.10 0.69 9.45
C ALA A 75 9.75 1.29 9.04
N ALA A 76 9.76 2.15 8.01
CA ALA A 76 8.54 2.69 7.46
C ALA A 76 7.99 1.71 6.43
N ILE A 77 6.83 1.11 6.69
CA ILE A 77 6.21 0.11 5.84
C ILE A 77 5.50 0.84 4.69
N PRO A 78 5.98 0.73 3.44
CA PRO A 78 5.30 1.35 2.31
C PRO A 78 4.12 0.47 1.88
N VAL A 79 2.97 1.09 1.62
CA VAL A 79 1.78 0.43 1.07
C VAL A 79 1.33 1.22 -0.14
N PHE A 80 1.23 0.58 -1.29
CA PHE A 80 0.71 1.21 -2.50
C PHE A 80 -0.69 0.70 -2.78
N PHE A 81 -1.65 1.62 -2.89
CA PHE A 81 -3.03 1.32 -3.25
C PHE A 81 -3.40 2.16 -4.48
N HIS A 82 -3.86 1.48 -5.53
CA HIS A 82 -4.29 2.10 -6.77
C HIS A 82 -5.81 1.98 -6.89
N PHE A 83 -6.50 3.10 -7.04
CA PHE A 83 -7.93 3.06 -7.30
C PHE A 83 -8.21 2.65 -8.74
N SER A 84 -8.89 1.52 -8.90
CA SER A 84 -9.44 1.05 -10.17
C SER A 84 -10.33 2.10 -10.83
N ASP A 85 -10.35 2.12 -12.18
CA ASP A 85 -11.31 2.88 -12.98
C ASP A 85 -12.73 2.25 -12.93
N GLU A 86 -12.87 1.04 -12.37
CA GLU A 86 -14.13 0.31 -12.29
C GLU A 86 -15.02 0.78 -11.13
N THR A 87 -16.33 0.62 -11.34
CA THR A 87 -17.34 0.97 -10.35
C THR A 87 -17.48 -0.12 -9.29
N ILE A 88 -16.76 0.04 -8.19
CA ILE A 88 -16.78 -0.93 -7.09
C ILE A 88 -17.79 -0.54 -6.00
N THR A 89 -18.40 -1.56 -5.38
CA THR A 89 -19.24 -1.37 -4.20
C THR A 89 -18.40 -0.98 -2.99
N ARG A 90 -19.05 -0.43 -1.96
CA ARG A 90 -18.42 -0.14 -0.66
C ARG A 90 -17.77 -1.37 -0.02
N ASP A 91 -18.43 -2.51 -0.11
CA ASP A 91 -17.98 -3.75 0.53
C ASP A 91 -16.83 -4.38 -0.24
N SER A 92 -16.89 -4.38 -1.59
CA SER A 92 -15.78 -4.84 -2.42
C SER A 92 -14.54 -3.95 -2.26
N PHE A 93 -14.71 -2.62 -2.20
CA PHE A 93 -13.62 -1.71 -1.85
C PHE A 93 -13.00 -2.05 -0.49
N ALA A 94 -13.83 -2.32 0.53
CA ALA A 94 -13.33 -2.63 1.85
C ALA A 94 -12.48 -3.90 1.86
N LEU A 95 -12.92 -4.93 1.14
CA LEU A 95 -12.18 -6.18 0.98
C LEU A 95 -10.84 -5.92 0.29
N GLU A 96 -10.86 -5.30 -0.90
CA GLU A 96 -9.67 -5.01 -1.71
C GLU A 96 -8.66 -4.15 -0.95
N TYR A 97 -9.13 -3.11 -0.26
CA TYR A 97 -8.25 -2.21 0.49
C TYR A 97 -7.57 -2.90 1.68
N VAL A 98 -8.32 -3.71 2.44
CA VAL A 98 -7.78 -4.45 3.60
C VAL A 98 -6.83 -5.54 3.14
N GLU A 99 -7.19 -6.29 2.10
CA GLU A 99 -6.33 -7.31 1.50
C GLU A 99 -5.02 -6.69 1.00
N ASN A 100 -5.09 -5.61 0.20
CA ASN A 100 -3.91 -4.93 -0.30
C ASN A 100 -3.00 -4.45 0.85
N PHE A 101 -3.58 -3.85 1.89
CA PHE A 101 -2.83 -3.44 3.06
C PHE A 101 -2.07 -4.62 3.71
N ILE A 102 -2.77 -5.75 3.91
CA ILE A 102 -2.17 -6.96 4.49
C ILE A 102 -1.03 -7.48 3.59
N ARG A 103 -1.26 -7.60 2.29
CA ARG A 103 -0.24 -8.08 1.34
C ARG A 103 1.02 -7.22 1.38
N TRP A 104 0.88 -5.90 1.33
CA TRP A 104 2.02 -4.99 1.40
C TRP A 104 2.78 -5.07 2.73
N TYR A 105 2.04 -5.15 3.84
CA TYR A 105 2.63 -5.30 5.17
C TYR A 105 3.48 -6.58 5.26
N VAL A 106 2.90 -7.71 4.84
CA VAL A 106 3.52 -9.04 4.89
C VAL A 106 4.69 -9.11 3.92
N ALA A 107 4.50 -8.64 2.67
CA ALA A 107 5.54 -8.59 1.63
C ALA A 107 6.75 -7.81 2.11
N PHE A 108 6.55 -6.64 2.74
CA PHE A 108 7.64 -5.86 3.29
C PHE A 108 8.35 -6.60 4.43
N LYS A 109 7.60 -7.09 5.44
CA LYS A 109 8.19 -7.77 6.61
C LYS A 109 8.95 -9.04 6.25
N LEU A 110 8.51 -9.78 5.24
CA LEU A 110 9.20 -10.97 4.74
C LEU A 110 10.19 -10.68 3.62
N ARG A 111 10.28 -9.43 3.14
CA ARG A 111 11.07 -9.05 1.97
C ARG A 111 10.75 -9.94 0.74
N ASN A 112 9.47 -10.27 0.56
CA ASN A 112 9.02 -11.15 -0.51
C ASN A 112 7.93 -10.47 -1.34
N VAL A 113 8.29 -10.04 -2.55
CA VAL A 113 7.38 -9.35 -3.48
C VAL A 113 6.32 -10.25 -4.09
N GLU A 114 6.52 -11.58 -4.10
CA GLU A 114 5.54 -12.52 -4.65
C GLU A 114 4.21 -12.46 -3.90
N ILE A 115 4.26 -12.07 -2.62
CA ILE A 115 3.09 -11.94 -1.73
C ILE A 115 2.08 -10.89 -2.24
N LEU A 116 2.57 -9.92 -3.02
CA LEU A 116 1.74 -8.87 -3.60
C LEU A 116 0.77 -9.41 -4.66
N SER A 117 1.06 -10.56 -5.28
CA SER A 117 0.20 -11.18 -6.30
C SER A 117 -0.24 -12.60 -5.96
N ASN A 118 0.48 -13.30 -5.09
CA ASN A 118 0.22 -14.69 -4.72
C ASN A 118 0.26 -14.86 -3.19
N PRO A 119 -0.51 -15.80 -2.61
CA PRO A 119 -1.53 -16.61 -3.26
C PRO A 119 -2.76 -15.77 -3.65
N GLU A 120 -3.55 -16.24 -4.61
CA GLU A 120 -4.79 -15.59 -5.04
C GLU A 120 -5.91 -15.78 -4.01
N GLU A 121 -5.94 -16.94 -3.34
CA GLU A 121 -6.96 -17.25 -2.33
C GLU A 121 -6.63 -16.63 -0.97
N ILE A 122 -7.65 -16.04 -0.33
CA ILE A 122 -7.52 -15.41 0.98
C ILE A 122 -7.10 -16.42 2.06
N ASP A 123 -7.65 -17.64 2.03
CA ASP A 123 -7.34 -18.66 3.04
C ASP A 123 -5.87 -19.13 2.94
N GLU A 124 -5.32 -19.20 1.73
CA GLU A 124 -3.90 -19.46 1.52
C GLU A 124 -3.02 -18.31 2.01
N LEU A 125 -3.44 -17.06 1.77
CA LEU A 125 -2.73 -15.87 2.28
C LEU A 125 -2.68 -15.88 3.81
N LEU A 126 -3.81 -16.17 4.46
CA LEU A 126 -3.88 -16.29 5.92
C LEU A 126 -2.98 -17.43 6.44
N THR A 127 -2.99 -18.58 5.76
CA THR A 127 -2.12 -19.71 6.11
C THR A 127 -0.63 -19.36 5.97
N LEU A 128 -0.26 -18.59 4.95
CA LEU A 128 1.11 -18.11 4.77
C LEU A 128 1.51 -17.17 5.92
N ILE A 129 0.64 -16.23 6.29
CA ILE A 129 0.88 -15.28 7.37
C ILE A 129 1.12 -16.02 8.68
N ASP A 130 0.23 -16.95 9.05
CA ASP A 130 0.32 -17.70 10.30
C ASP A 130 1.62 -18.51 10.43
N LYS A 131 2.18 -18.97 9.30
CA LYS A 131 3.41 -19.77 9.26
C LYS A 131 4.69 -18.94 9.33
N HIS A 132 4.69 -17.73 8.77
CA HIS A 132 5.92 -16.98 8.49
C HIS A 132 6.05 -15.68 9.27
N ILE A 133 4.96 -15.17 9.88
CA ILE A 133 4.97 -13.89 10.60
C ILE A 133 4.52 -14.09 12.05
N THR A 134 5.25 -13.44 12.97
CA THR A 134 4.77 -13.26 14.34
C THR A 134 3.68 -12.20 14.34
N ILE A 135 2.44 -12.60 14.63
CA ILE A 135 1.29 -11.70 14.62
C ILE A 135 1.37 -10.74 15.81
N THR A 136 1.59 -9.46 15.53
CA THR A 136 1.53 -8.38 16.51
C THR A 136 0.09 -8.04 16.88
N ARG A 137 -0.08 -7.27 17.96
CA ARG A 137 -1.41 -6.84 18.41
C ARG A 137 -2.13 -6.01 17.34
N GLY A 138 -1.46 -5.03 16.74
CA GLY A 138 -2.00 -4.21 15.67
C GLY A 138 -2.30 -5.04 14.42
N PHE A 139 -1.34 -5.85 13.96
CA PHE A 139 -1.55 -6.67 12.76
C PHE A 139 -2.69 -7.70 12.91
N SER A 140 -2.93 -8.22 14.12
CA SER A 140 -4.09 -9.07 14.40
C SER A 140 -5.44 -8.38 14.09
N VAL A 141 -5.52 -7.05 14.22
CA VAL A 141 -6.72 -6.28 13.87
C VAL A 141 -6.97 -6.30 12.36
N ALA A 142 -5.92 -6.27 11.55
CA ALA A 142 -6.02 -6.39 10.09
C ALA A 142 -6.58 -7.77 9.70
N ILE A 143 -5.99 -8.84 10.25
CA ILE A 143 -6.41 -10.23 10.01
C ILE A 143 -7.87 -10.45 10.44
N ASN A 144 -8.24 -9.95 11.61
CA ASN A 144 -9.61 -10.04 12.13
C ASN A 144 -10.61 -9.27 11.27
N LEU A 145 -10.23 -8.09 10.77
CA LEU A 145 -11.07 -7.29 9.88
C LEU A 145 -11.28 -8.01 8.54
N LEU A 146 -10.23 -8.55 7.92
CA LEU A 146 -10.32 -9.32 6.68
C LEU A 146 -11.29 -10.51 6.84
N ASN A 147 -11.06 -11.34 7.87
CA ASN A 147 -11.93 -12.46 8.20
C ASN A 147 -13.39 -12.04 8.42
N GLY A 148 -13.61 -10.93 9.12
CA GLY A 148 -14.94 -10.41 9.37
C GLY A 148 -15.65 -9.90 8.10
N ILE A 149 -14.90 -9.30 7.17
CA ILE A 149 -15.43 -8.85 5.87
C ILE A 149 -15.83 -10.05 5.02
N VAL A 150 -14.96 -11.06 4.92
CA VAL A 150 -15.24 -12.31 4.17
C VAL A 150 -16.49 -13.02 4.72
N LYS A 151 -16.63 -13.08 6.04
CA LYS A 151 -17.81 -13.66 6.72
C LYS A 151 -19.04 -12.75 6.71
N LYS A 152 -18.98 -11.57 6.09
CA LYS A 152 -20.04 -10.54 6.08
C LYS A 152 -20.55 -10.17 7.49
N GLY A 153 -19.68 -10.26 8.50
CA GLY A 153 -20.01 -10.01 9.91
C GLY A 153 -19.62 -8.61 10.38
N VAL A 154 -19.00 -7.79 9.53
CA VAL A 154 -18.48 -6.47 9.91
C VAL A 154 -19.49 -5.38 9.63
N ILE A 155 -19.87 -4.65 10.68
CA ILE A 155 -20.66 -3.42 10.55
C ILE A 155 -19.78 -2.33 9.92
N ASN A 156 -20.25 -1.78 8.79
CA ASN A 156 -19.59 -0.70 8.03
C ASN A 156 -18.12 -1.01 7.69
N PRO A 157 -17.87 -2.03 6.84
CA PRO A 157 -16.53 -2.52 6.56
C PRO A 157 -15.64 -1.46 5.92
N SER A 158 -16.17 -0.63 5.02
CA SER A 158 -15.40 0.43 4.35
C SER A 158 -14.87 1.47 5.32
N LYS A 159 -15.66 1.88 6.32
CA LYS A 159 -15.20 2.80 7.36
C LYS A 159 -14.07 2.17 8.18
N LYS A 160 -14.17 0.88 8.51
CA LYS A 160 -13.09 0.20 9.25
C LYS A 160 -11.83 0.04 8.39
N ALA A 161 -11.99 -0.26 7.10
CA ALA A 161 -10.89 -0.40 6.15
C ALA A 161 -10.03 0.87 6.06
N ILE A 162 -10.63 2.05 5.85
CA ILE A 162 -9.87 3.31 5.74
C ILE A 162 -9.12 3.71 7.00
N HIS A 163 -9.58 3.25 8.18
CA HIS A 163 -8.92 3.51 9.46
C HIS A 163 -7.90 2.42 9.83
N LEU A 164 -7.86 1.30 9.10
CA LEU A 164 -7.03 0.16 9.44
C LEU A 164 -5.53 0.52 9.50
N PRO A 165 -4.92 1.18 8.50
CA PRO A 165 -3.50 1.51 8.55
C PRO A 165 -3.13 2.32 9.79
N ARG A 166 -3.95 3.33 10.13
CA ARG A 166 -3.73 4.12 11.35
C ARG A 166 -3.88 3.29 12.62
N THR A 167 -4.88 2.41 12.67
CA THR A 167 -5.11 1.55 13.84
C THR A 167 -3.94 0.61 14.10
N VAL A 168 -3.39 0.00 13.05
CA VAL A 168 -2.21 -0.87 13.14
C VAL A 168 -0.98 -0.06 13.56
N SER A 169 -0.76 1.11 12.93
CA SER A 169 0.34 2.02 13.29
C SER A 169 0.30 2.42 14.77
N ASP A 170 -0.86 2.82 15.29
CA ASP A 170 -1.00 3.27 16.67
C ASP A 170 -0.82 2.12 17.69
N LEU A 171 -1.27 0.91 17.37
CA LEU A 171 -1.19 -0.25 18.26
C LEU A 171 0.21 -0.88 18.34
N ASP A 172 0.93 -0.91 17.22
CA ASP A 172 2.26 -1.52 17.12
C ASP A 172 3.40 -0.51 17.19
N ASP A 173 3.09 0.78 17.38
CA ASP A 173 4.02 1.92 17.22
C ASP A 173 4.86 1.82 15.93
N SER A 174 4.20 1.36 14.87
CA SER A 174 4.82 1.17 13.55
C SER A 174 4.55 2.36 12.65
N THR A 175 5.45 2.63 11.70
CA THR A 175 5.25 3.70 10.72
C THR A 175 4.74 3.09 9.42
N ILE A 176 3.54 3.52 8.98
CA ILE A 176 2.91 3.03 7.75
C ILE A 176 2.72 4.18 6.79
N ILE A 177 3.23 4.04 5.57
CA ILE A 177 3.17 5.07 4.53
C ILE A 177 2.23 4.60 3.43
N MET A 178 1.04 5.19 3.39
CA MET A 178 0.05 4.92 2.34
C MET A 178 0.33 5.80 1.12
N PHE A 179 0.67 5.18 0.00
CA PHE A 179 0.69 5.77 -1.32
C PHE A 179 -0.64 5.46 -2.00
N ILE A 180 -1.43 6.49 -2.25
CA ILE A 180 -2.75 6.36 -2.87
C ILE A 180 -2.68 6.95 -4.27
N ASP A 181 -2.76 6.10 -5.29
CA ASP A 181 -2.74 6.50 -6.69
C ASP A 181 -4.15 6.52 -7.29
N GLU A 182 -4.32 7.37 -8.31
CA GLU A 182 -5.59 7.62 -9.00
C GLU A 182 -6.78 7.90 -8.06
N PHE A 183 -6.54 8.61 -6.94
CA PHE A 183 -7.56 8.91 -5.93
C PHE A 183 -8.82 9.60 -6.49
N GLN A 184 -8.75 10.29 -7.63
CA GLN A 184 -9.95 10.86 -8.26
C GLN A 184 -11.00 9.81 -8.65
N ASN A 185 -10.59 8.54 -8.80
CA ASN A 185 -11.46 7.39 -9.06
C ASN A 185 -12.21 6.93 -7.79
N SER A 186 -11.90 7.48 -6.61
CA SER A 186 -12.65 7.21 -5.38
C SER A 186 -14.10 7.70 -5.41
N ARG A 187 -14.49 8.44 -6.45
CA ARG A 187 -15.86 8.88 -6.67
C ARG A 187 -16.72 7.66 -7.01
N MET A 188 -17.52 7.22 -6.04
CA MET A 188 -18.61 6.28 -6.31
C MET A 188 -19.53 6.92 -7.36
N PRO A 189 -19.99 6.20 -8.40
CA PRO A 189 -20.95 6.74 -9.34
C PRO A 189 -22.20 7.10 -8.56
N GLN A 190 -22.49 8.39 -8.43
CA GLN A 190 -23.84 8.81 -8.06
C GLN A 190 -24.77 8.77 -9.27
N TYR A 191 -24.21 8.74 -10.49
CA TYR A 191 -24.96 8.61 -11.73
C TYR A 191 -24.10 7.94 -12.80
N ASP A 192 -24.61 6.84 -13.35
CA ASP A 192 -24.16 6.25 -14.60
C ASP A 192 -24.67 7.14 -15.74
N PHE A 193 -23.87 8.13 -16.14
CA PHE A 193 -24.10 8.85 -17.39
C PHE A 193 -23.23 8.21 -18.47
N SER A 194 -23.50 6.95 -18.80
CA SER A 194 -23.23 6.47 -20.15
C SER A 194 -24.15 7.26 -21.09
N VAL A 195 -23.59 8.19 -21.87
CA VAL A 195 -24.22 8.73 -23.09
C VAL A 195 -23.64 8.01 -24.28
#